data_AF-A0A131YVB0-F1
#
_entry.id   AF-A0A131YVB0-F1
#
_cell.length_a   1.000
_cell.length_b   1.000
_cell.length_c   1.000
_cell.angle_alpha   90.00
_cell.angle_beta   90.00
_cell.angle_gamma   90.00
#
_symmetry.space_group_name_H-M   'P 1'
#
loop_
_entity.id
_entity.type
_entity.pdbx_description
1 polymer ?
#
loop_
_entity_poly.entity_id
_entity_poly.type
_entity_poly.pdbx_seq_one_letter_code
_entity_poly.pdbx_strand_id
1 'polypeptide(L)'
;MFFRSARLVLSFAIFVHAQTKQQYICRQSPDPGNGTEHWTRWFYHHSQKVCKLFIYTGSGGNPNRFSTERHCVMGCVPPGHTHRLVCSRNSYVQRCLHGPQWFFNSSVATCQKLQLYHCATSNNKFPTCVSCMHRCTDFDASKACQAIFRALPEPGRPE
;
A
#
# COMPACT_ATOMS: atom_id res chain seq x y z
N MET A 1 -28.50 -18.18 -42.89
CA MET A 1 -27.23 -17.56 -42.45
C MET A 1 -27.37 -17.09 -41.00
N PHE A 2 -27.04 -17.91 -39.99
CA PHE A 2 -27.03 -17.50 -38.56
C PHE A 2 -25.91 -18.21 -37.79
N PHE A 3 -24.67 -18.16 -38.30
CA PHE A 3 -23.49 -18.69 -37.60
C PHE A 3 -22.34 -17.68 -37.64
N ARG A 4 -22.54 -16.53 -37.00
CA ARG A 4 -21.46 -15.58 -36.67
C ARG A 4 -21.78 -14.89 -35.34
N SER A 5 -21.67 -15.57 -34.18
CA SER A 5 -21.68 -14.83 -32.90
C SER A 5 -21.26 -15.60 -31.64
N ALA A 6 -21.38 -16.94 -31.55
CA ALA A 6 -21.17 -17.65 -30.28
C ALA A 6 -19.78 -17.41 -29.65
N ARG A 7 -18.72 -17.31 -30.47
CA ARG A 7 -17.35 -17.02 -29.99
C ARG A 7 -17.22 -15.60 -29.41
N LEU A 8 -17.83 -14.60 -30.02
CA LEU A 8 -17.80 -13.20 -29.56
C LEU A 8 -18.60 -13.02 -28.26
N VAL A 9 -19.76 -13.67 -28.16
CA VAL A 9 -20.60 -13.65 -26.95
C VAL A 9 -19.88 -14.33 -25.77
N LEU A 10 -19.21 -15.47 -26.01
CA LEU A 10 -18.46 -16.16 -24.97
C LEU A 10 -17.26 -15.33 -24.48
N SER A 11 -16.51 -14.71 -25.40
CA SER A 11 -15.40 -13.80 -25.03
C SER A 11 -15.88 -12.57 -24.26
N PHE A 12 -17.02 -12.00 -24.61
CA PHE A 12 -17.63 -10.89 -23.89
C PHE A 12 -18.12 -11.29 -22.49
N ALA A 13 -18.78 -12.45 -22.36
CA ALA A 13 -19.23 -12.96 -21.07
C ALA A 13 -18.05 -13.29 -20.13
N ILE A 14 -16.97 -13.89 -20.64
CA ILE A 14 -15.73 -14.13 -19.87
C ILE A 14 -15.12 -12.81 -19.41
N PHE A 15 -15.10 -11.79 -20.27
CA PHE A 15 -14.61 -10.47 -19.92
C PHE A 15 -15.44 -9.82 -18.81
N VAL A 16 -16.77 -9.88 -18.89
CA VAL A 16 -17.67 -9.35 -17.85
C VAL A 16 -17.49 -10.09 -16.51
N HIS A 17 -17.41 -11.43 -16.52
CA HIS A 17 -17.18 -12.22 -15.30
C HIS A 17 -15.80 -11.94 -14.67
N ALA A 18 -14.77 -11.70 -15.47
CA ALA A 18 -13.45 -11.33 -14.97
C ALA A 18 -13.48 -9.95 -14.28
N GLN A 19 -14.19 -8.97 -14.87
CA GLN A 19 -14.33 -7.63 -14.30
C GLN A 19 -15.12 -7.64 -12.98
N THR A 20 -16.23 -8.38 -12.90
CA THR A 20 -17.03 -8.48 -11.67
C THR A 20 -16.30 -9.19 -10.55
N LYS A 21 -15.55 -10.26 -10.86
CA LYS A 21 -14.68 -10.95 -9.90
C LYS A 21 -13.59 -10.03 -9.35
N GLN A 22 -12.94 -9.25 -10.21
CA GLN A 22 -11.90 -8.32 -9.77
C GLN A 22 -12.48 -7.25 -8.85
N GLN A 23 -13.64 -6.70 -9.21
CA GLN A 23 -14.32 -5.71 -8.38
C GLN A 23 -14.75 -6.25 -7.02
N TYR A 24 -15.17 -7.52 -6.96
CA TYR A 24 -15.47 -8.21 -5.70
C TYR A 24 -14.23 -8.37 -4.81
N ILE A 25 -13.09 -8.76 -5.39
CA ILE A 25 -11.81 -8.87 -4.66
C ILE A 25 -11.43 -7.50 -4.07
N CYS A 26 -11.41 -6.46 -4.90
CA CYS A 26 -10.95 -5.13 -4.49
C CYS A 26 -11.89 -4.42 -3.49
N ARG A 27 -13.09 -4.94 -3.25
CA ARG A 27 -14.04 -4.37 -2.27
C ARG A 27 -13.97 -5.02 -0.90
N GLN A 28 -13.27 -6.13 -0.76
CA GLN A 28 -13.12 -6.81 0.52
C GLN A 28 -12.19 -6.02 1.44
N SER A 29 -12.47 -6.03 2.74
CA SER A 29 -11.53 -5.55 3.76
C SER A 29 -10.26 -6.40 3.78
N PRO A 30 -9.12 -5.89 4.27
CA PRO A 30 -7.96 -6.74 4.52
C PRO A 30 -8.35 -7.82 5.53
N ASP A 31 -7.93 -9.05 5.28
CA ASP A 31 -8.19 -10.16 6.18
C ASP A 31 -6.86 -10.83 6.55
N PRO A 32 -6.40 -10.66 7.81
CA PRO A 32 -5.19 -11.29 8.30
C PRO A 32 -5.24 -12.82 8.19
N GLY A 33 -6.41 -13.44 8.18
CA GLY A 33 -6.55 -14.88 8.29
C GLY A 33 -6.33 -15.39 9.73
N ASN A 34 -6.06 -16.68 9.86
CA ASN A 34 -6.03 -17.39 11.14
C ASN A 34 -4.80 -18.28 11.35
N GLY A 35 -3.72 -18.03 10.61
CA GLY A 35 -2.44 -18.72 10.79
C GLY A 35 -1.59 -18.07 11.88
N THR A 36 -0.31 -18.46 11.92
CA THR A 36 0.67 -18.01 12.92
C THR A 36 1.86 -17.26 12.32
N GLU A 37 1.89 -17.10 11.00
CA GLU A 37 2.96 -16.39 10.32
C GLU A 37 2.73 -14.88 10.32
N HIS A 38 3.72 -14.09 9.93
CA HIS A 38 3.59 -12.63 9.82
C HIS A 38 4.19 -12.15 8.51
N TRP A 39 3.36 -12.08 7.47
CA TRP A 39 3.77 -11.63 6.15
C TRP A 39 3.20 -10.26 5.83
N THR A 40 4.08 -9.31 5.55
CA THR A 40 3.71 -8.00 5.03
C THR A 40 3.13 -8.14 3.62
N ARG A 41 1.86 -7.78 3.45
CA ARG A 41 1.14 -7.85 2.16
C ARG A 41 0.40 -6.55 1.88
N TRP A 42 0.11 -6.31 0.61
CA TRP A 42 -0.65 -5.15 0.17
C TRP A 42 -2.12 -5.51 -0.03
N PHE A 43 -3.04 -4.62 0.32
CA PHE A 43 -4.46 -4.72 -0.03
C PHE A 43 -4.94 -3.39 -0.60
N TYR A 44 -6.01 -3.43 -1.38
CA TYR A 44 -6.65 -2.23 -1.88
C TYR A 44 -7.71 -1.75 -0.90
N HIS A 45 -7.53 -0.54 -0.38
CA HIS A 45 -8.49 0.12 0.48
C HIS A 45 -9.53 0.86 -0.38
N HIS A 46 -10.64 0.21 -0.70
CA HIS A 46 -11.66 0.69 -1.64
C HIS A 46 -12.11 2.14 -1.41
N SER A 47 -12.47 2.51 -0.17
CA SER A 47 -13.00 3.85 0.12
C SER A 47 -11.97 4.98 -0.05
N GLN A 48 -10.69 4.68 0.16
CA GLN A 48 -9.59 5.64 0.01
C GLN A 48 -8.93 5.55 -1.37
N LYS A 49 -9.30 4.53 -2.17
CA LYS A 49 -8.77 4.25 -3.50
C LYS A 49 -7.23 4.16 -3.54
N VAL A 50 -6.62 3.61 -2.48
CA VAL A 50 -5.17 3.44 -2.36
C VAL A 50 -4.83 2.02 -1.94
N CYS A 51 -3.62 1.57 -2.27
CA CYS A 51 -3.06 0.34 -1.74
C CYS A 51 -2.33 0.62 -0.43
N LYS A 52 -2.54 -0.26 0.55
CA LYS A 52 -1.96 -0.17 1.89
C LYS A 52 -1.34 -1.50 2.29
N LEU A 53 -0.38 -1.47 3.20
CA LEU A 53 0.20 -2.66 3.81
C LEU A 53 -0.60 -3.12 5.02
N PHE A 54 -0.70 -4.44 5.19
CA PHE A 54 -1.24 -5.11 6.35
C PHE A 54 -0.43 -6.39 6.63
N ILE A 55 -0.67 -7.02 7.77
CA ILE A 55 -0.07 -8.32 8.11
C ILE A 55 -1.05 -9.44 7.78
N TYR A 56 -0.60 -10.37 6.95
CA TYR A 56 -1.27 -11.64 6.66
C TYR A 56 -0.61 -12.77 7.44
N THR A 57 -1.42 -13.67 7.98
CA THR A 57 -0.99 -14.69 8.94
C THR A 57 -0.56 -16.02 8.32
N GLY A 58 -0.40 -16.07 6.99
CA GLY A 58 0.03 -17.27 6.26
C GLY A 58 -1.12 -18.16 5.78
N SER A 59 -2.22 -18.24 6.54
CA SER A 59 -3.37 -19.11 6.24
C SER A 59 -4.71 -18.37 6.19
N GLY A 60 -5.60 -18.83 5.31
CA GLY A 60 -6.94 -18.29 5.14
C GLY A 60 -6.96 -16.87 4.55
N GLY A 61 -7.77 -16.02 5.16
CA GLY A 61 -7.99 -14.66 4.69
C GLY A 61 -8.74 -14.59 3.37
N ASN A 62 -8.56 -13.49 2.64
CA ASN A 62 -9.22 -13.26 1.36
C ASN A 62 -8.26 -12.82 0.23
N PRO A 63 -8.74 -12.79 -1.05
CA PRO A 63 -7.89 -12.48 -2.19
C PRO A 63 -7.50 -11.01 -2.36
N ASN A 64 -7.98 -10.06 -1.54
CA ASN A 64 -7.53 -8.67 -1.56
C ASN A 64 -6.14 -8.56 -0.90
N ARG A 65 -5.18 -9.30 -1.46
CA ARG A 65 -3.87 -9.56 -0.87
C ARG A 65 -2.83 -9.75 -1.98
N PHE A 66 -1.92 -8.80 -2.08
CA PHE A 66 -0.92 -8.71 -3.14
C PHE A 66 0.49 -8.69 -2.55
N SER A 67 1.47 -9.19 -3.30
CA SER A 67 2.88 -9.21 -2.89
C SER A 67 3.55 -7.83 -3.00
N THR A 68 3.06 -6.96 -3.88
CA THR A 68 3.64 -5.63 -4.12
C THR A 68 2.56 -4.57 -4.28
N GLU A 69 2.88 -3.30 -3.97
CA GLU A 69 2.00 -2.15 -4.21
C GLU A 69 1.60 -2.10 -5.68
N ARG A 70 2.54 -2.41 -6.59
CA ARG A 70 2.31 -2.43 -8.03
C ARG A 70 1.24 -3.44 -8.44
N HIS A 71 1.29 -4.67 -7.95
CA HIS A 71 0.26 -5.66 -8.24
C HIS A 71 -1.11 -5.25 -7.69
N CYS A 72 -1.14 -4.66 -6.50
CA CYS A 72 -2.38 -4.13 -5.93
C CYS A 72 -2.96 -3.00 -6.79
N VAL A 73 -2.14 -2.02 -7.18
CA VAL A 73 -2.57 -0.87 -7.99
C VAL A 73 -3.07 -1.33 -9.36
N MET A 74 -2.30 -2.18 -10.04
CA MET A 74 -2.68 -2.70 -11.36
C MET A 74 -3.95 -3.55 -11.31
N GLY A 75 -4.16 -4.29 -10.22
CA GLY A 75 -5.33 -5.15 -10.06
C GLY A 75 -6.59 -4.37 -9.68
N CYS A 76 -6.47 -3.36 -8.81
CA CYS A 76 -7.64 -2.79 -8.14
C CYS A 76 -7.90 -1.31 -8.36
N VAL A 77 -6.92 -0.53 -8.85
CA VAL A 77 -7.16 0.88 -9.14
C VAL A 77 -7.86 0.99 -10.52
N PRO A 78 -9.09 1.52 -10.59
CA PRO A 78 -9.85 1.54 -11.84
C PRO A 78 -9.16 2.36 -12.94
N PRO A 79 -9.40 2.01 -14.22
CA PRO A 79 -9.01 2.85 -15.35
C PRO A 79 -9.55 4.28 -15.18
N GLY A 80 -8.74 5.29 -15.53
CA GLY A 80 -9.08 6.71 -15.31
C GLY A 80 -8.64 7.29 -13.96
N HIS A 81 -8.14 6.45 -13.04
CA HIS A 81 -7.41 6.92 -11.86
C HIS A 81 -5.91 6.69 -12.06
N THR A 82 -5.08 7.66 -11.69
CA THR A 82 -3.63 7.50 -11.85
C THR A 82 -3.12 6.38 -10.96
N HIS A 83 -2.55 5.34 -11.57
CA HIS A 83 -1.84 4.25 -10.91
C HIS A 83 -0.55 4.80 -10.25
N ARG A 84 -0.70 5.44 -9.08
CA ARG A 84 0.41 6.09 -8.36
C ARG A 84 0.95 5.17 -7.27
N LEU A 85 2.11 4.59 -7.54
CA LEU A 85 2.96 3.98 -6.51
C LEU A 85 3.50 5.08 -5.62
N VAL A 86 3.18 5.01 -4.33
CA VAL A 86 3.63 5.97 -3.32
C VAL A 86 4.50 5.25 -2.31
N CYS A 87 3.96 4.26 -1.62
CA CYS A 87 4.59 3.70 -0.44
C CYS A 87 5.73 2.72 -0.78
N SER A 88 5.74 2.13 -1.98
CA SER A 88 6.84 1.30 -2.47
C SER A 88 7.82 2.06 -3.36
N ARG A 89 7.64 3.38 -3.52
CA ARG A 89 8.52 4.17 -4.38
C ARG A 89 9.78 4.53 -3.61
N ASN A 90 10.94 4.18 -4.17
CA ASN A 90 12.22 4.64 -3.64
C ASN A 90 12.22 6.17 -3.57
N SER A 91 12.68 6.72 -2.45
CA SER A 91 12.90 8.15 -2.31
C SER A 91 14.38 8.41 -2.15
N TYR A 92 14.93 9.25 -3.00
CA TYR A 92 16.24 9.83 -2.74
C TYR A 92 16.10 10.94 -1.72
N VAL A 93 17.12 11.07 -0.88
CA VAL A 93 17.22 12.09 0.16
C VAL A 93 18.09 13.21 -0.38
N GLN A 94 17.62 14.46 -0.29
CA GLN A 94 18.40 15.63 -0.70
C GLN A 94 18.37 16.70 0.39
N ARG A 95 19.33 17.63 0.35
CA ARG A 95 19.34 18.79 1.23
C ARG A 95 18.18 19.73 0.89
N CYS A 96 17.50 20.23 1.92
CA CYS A 96 16.39 21.16 1.84
C CYS A 96 16.31 21.97 3.14
N LEU A 97 15.80 23.20 3.09
CA LEU A 97 15.53 23.98 4.30
C LEU A 97 14.17 23.61 4.91
N HIS A 98 13.17 23.42 4.05
CA HIS A 98 11.80 23.09 4.43
C HIS A 98 11.25 21.99 3.53
N GLY A 99 10.51 21.06 4.12
CA GLY A 99 9.77 20.06 3.36
C GLY A 99 9.48 18.79 4.17
N PRO A 100 8.82 17.81 3.54
CA PRO A 100 8.48 16.55 4.18
C PRO A 100 9.74 15.74 4.55
N GLN A 101 9.91 15.52 5.86
CA GLN A 101 11.03 14.76 6.43
C GLN A 101 10.64 13.31 6.78
N TRP A 102 9.47 12.83 6.37
CA TRP A 102 9.06 11.44 6.58
C TRP A 102 8.88 10.73 5.26
N PHE A 103 9.33 9.48 5.19
CA PHE A 103 9.04 8.58 4.09
C PHE A 103 8.69 7.20 4.63
N PHE A 104 7.95 6.43 3.85
CA PHE A 104 7.59 5.07 4.22
C PHE A 104 8.61 4.06 3.69
N ASN A 105 9.07 3.17 4.56
CA ASN A 105 9.93 2.06 4.21
C ASN A 105 9.09 0.77 4.19
N SER A 106 8.78 0.29 2.97
CA SER A 106 7.92 -0.88 2.79
C SER A 106 8.58 -2.20 3.22
N SER A 107 9.91 -2.27 3.28
CA SER A 107 10.62 -3.49 3.68
C SER A 107 10.44 -3.82 5.16
N VAL A 108 10.25 -2.79 5.98
CA VAL A 108 10.01 -2.90 7.43
C VAL A 108 8.63 -2.39 7.86
N ALA A 109 7.77 -2.10 6.87
CA ALA A 109 6.40 -1.61 7.05
C ALA A 109 6.26 -0.42 8.04
N THR A 110 7.22 0.53 8.02
CA THR A 110 7.26 1.65 8.98
C THR A 110 7.67 2.96 8.32
N CYS A 111 7.38 4.08 9.00
CA CYS A 111 7.78 5.42 8.56
C CYS A 111 9.11 5.83 9.20
N GLN A 112 10.01 6.36 8.39
CA GLN A 112 11.34 6.80 8.83
C GLN A 112 11.44 8.32 8.75
N LYS A 113 12.01 8.93 9.80
CA LYS A 113 12.32 10.35 9.86
C LYS A 113 13.69 10.58 9.23
N LEU A 114 13.77 11.55 8.32
CA LEU A 114 15.00 12.04 7.74
C LEU A 114 15.72 12.98 8.72
N GLN A 115 17.04 13.08 8.54
CA GLN A 115 17.85 14.03 9.29
C GLN A 115 17.38 15.47 9.07
N LEU A 116 17.79 16.36 9.98
CA LEU A 116 17.54 17.78 9.81
C LEU A 116 18.14 18.26 8.49
N TYR A 117 17.43 19.18 7.82
CA TYR A 117 17.77 19.70 6.49
C TYR A 117 17.78 18.66 5.36
N HIS A 118 17.16 17.51 5.54
CA HIS A 118 17.02 16.49 4.49
C HIS A 118 15.54 16.19 4.20
N CYS A 119 15.19 16.14 2.92
CA CYS A 119 13.83 15.89 2.44
C CYS A 119 13.78 14.73 1.46
N ALA A 120 12.64 14.03 1.48
CA ALA A 120 12.30 13.03 0.48
C ALA A 120 11.90 13.71 -0.84
N THR A 121 12.45 13.23 -1.96
CA THR A 121 12.21 13.79 -3.30
C THR A 121 10.98 13.19 -3.98
N SER A 122 10.72 11.90 -3.78
CA SER A 122 9.63 11.18 -4.45
C SER A 122 8.27 11.49 -3.83
N ASN A 123 7.20 10.87 -4.34
CA ASN A 123 5.88 10.99 -3.72
C ASN A 123 5.74 10.16 -2.43
N ASN A 124 6.71 9.31 -2.12
CA ASN A 124 6.85 8.65 -0.83
C ASN A 124 7.37 9.64 0.22
N LYS A 125 6.60 10.70 0.48
CA LYS A 125 6.98 11.79 1.35
C LYS A 125 5.79 12.33 2.10
N PHE A 126 5.98 12.60 3.38
CA PHE A 126 4.90 12.93 4.30
C PHE A 126 5.31 14.02 5.29
N PRO A 127 4.39 14.96 5.60
CA PRO A 127 4.68 16.02 6.57
C PRO A 127 4.80 15.49 8.00
N THR A 128 4.07 14.43 8.35
CA THR A 128 4.07 13.84 9.69
C THR A 128 4.13 12.33 9.63
N CYS A 129 4.69 11.70 10.68
CA CYS A 129 4.65 10.25 10.85
C CYS A 129 3.22 9.69 10.73
N VAL A 130 2.25 10.34 11.38
CA VAL A 130 0.86 9.86 11.39
C VAL A 130 0.28 9.84 9.98
N SER A 131 0.50 10.91 9.19
CA SER A 131 0.06 10.95 7.79
C SER A 131 0.72 9.87 6.93
N CYS A 132 1.98 9.54 7.23
CA CYS A 132 2.74 8.50 6.56
C CYS A 132 2.18 7.11 6.87
N MET A 133 2.03 6.75 8.15
CA MET A 133 1.50 5.46 8.57
C MET A 133 0.06 5.29 8.11
N HIS A 134 -0.78 6.31 8.29
CA HIS A 134 -2.17 6.28 7.83
C HIS A 134 -2.28 6.08 6.31
N ARG A 135 -1.37 6.69 5.52
CA ARG A 135 -1.38 6.51 4.06
C ARG A 135 -0.96 5.10 3.67
N CYS A 136 0.09 4.56 4.30
CA CYS A 136 0.79 3.40 3.78
C CYS A 136 0.44 2.07 4.45
N THR A 137 -0.20 2.07 5.63
CA THR A 137 -0.56 0.85 6.35
C THR A 137 -2.00 0.87 6.87
N ASP A 138 -2.48 -0.29 7.29
CA ASP A 138 -3.73 -0.47 8.05
C ASP A 138 -3.54 -0.40 9.56
N PHE A 139 -2.35 -0.03 10.02
CA PHE A 139 -2.06 0.05 11.46
C PHE A 139 -2.65 1.32 12.06
N ASP A 140 -2.88 1.28 13.37
CA ASP A 140 -3.16 2.49 14.15
C ASP A 140 -1.95 3.43 14.05
N ALA A 141 -2.09 4.46 13.22
CA ALA A 141 -1.01 5.38 12.90
C ALA A 141 -0.47 6.11 14.13
N SER A 142 -1.34 6.43 15.10
CA SER A 142 -0.94 7.11 16.33
C SER A 142 -0.08 6.20 17.20
N LYS A 143 -0.53 4.96 17.44
CA LYS A 143 0.24 3.98 18.23
C LYS A 143 1.56 3.61 17.55
N ALA A 144 1.53 3.38 16.24
CA ALA A 144 2.74 3.09 15.48
C ALA A 144 3.76 4.23 15.58
N CYS A 145 3.32 5.48 15.41
CA CYS A 145 4.21 6.63 15.52
C CYS A 145 4.73 6.85 16.94
N GLN A 146 3.93 6.60 17.98
CA GLN A 146 4.41 6.63 19.36
C GLN A 146 5.54 5.61 19.58
N ALA A 147 5.40 4.40 19.05
CA ALA A 147 6.46 3.38 19.12
C ALA A 147 7.72 3.82 18.37
N ILE A 148 7.58 4.38 17.16
CA ILE A 148 8.70 4.93 16.38
C ILE A 148 9.43 6.01 17.18
N PHE A 149 8.72 6.98 17.75
CA PHE A 149 9.34 8.07 18.53
C PHE A 149 10.08 7.56 19.76
N ARG A 150 9.55 6.57 20.46
CA ARG A 150 10.23 5.94 21.62
C ARG A 150 11.50 5.18 21.24
N ALA A 151 11.58 4.71 19.99
CA ALA A 151 12.72 3.97 19.48
C ALA A 151 13.78 4.86 18.81
N LEU A 152 13.52 6.16 18.62
CA LEU A 152 14.51 7.06 18.04
C LEU A 152 15.67 7.27 19.03
N PRO A 153 16.93 7.23 18.57
CA PRO A 153 18.07 7.57 19.41
C PRO A 153 17.98 9.04 19.83
N GLU A 154 18.13 9.29 21.13
CA GLU A 154 18.20 10.65 21.67
C GLU A 154 19.42 11.39 21.08
N PRO A 155 19.33 12.71 20.84
CA PRO A 155 20.48 13.49 20.39
C PRO A 155 21.64 13.36 21.39
N GLY A 156 22.75 12.76 20.97
CA GLY A 156 23.98 12.67 21.77
C GLY A 156 24.27 11.32 22.44
N ARG A 157 23.54 10.25 22.15
CA ARG A 157 23.95 8.88 22.52
C ARG A 157 24.82 8.28 21.41
N PRO A 158 26.12 7.99 21.61
CA PRO A 158 26.90 7.23 20.65
C PRO A 158 26.38 5.78 20.59
N GLU A 159 26.42 5.21 19.38
CA GLU A 159 26.11 3.79 19.09
C GLU A 159 27.07 2.82 19.81
#